data_AF-A0A553CKG3-F1
#
_entry.id   AF-A0A553CKG3-F1
#
_cell.length_a   1.000
_cell.length_b   1.000
_cell.length_c   1.000
_cell.angle_alpha   90.00
_cell.angle_beta   90.00
_cell.angle_gamma   90.00
#
_symmetry.space_group_name_H-M   'P 1'
#
loop_
_entity.id
_entity.type
_entity.pdbx_description
1 polymer ?
#
loop_
_entity_poly.entity_id
_entity_poly.type
_entity_poly.pdbx_seq_one_letter_code
_entity_poly.pdbx_strand_id
1 'polypeptide(L)'
;MYSLVNLIVLLRLSKKIYLPGYSFPINLRPKSTDLLTFHQIFTFKEYNIHLRDEPKFIIDAGANIGLATLYFNKNYSKAKIIAIEPEKANFKMLEINSKNHKNIFLHKRALSNQANLVLNVVDKGYRNWGFVTQIEGSLSHQNIVDTVQSITIDEII
;
A
#
# COMPACT_ATOMS: atom_id res chain seq x y z
N MET A 1 -4.30 -0.30 29.93
CA MET A 1 -5.53 -0.80 29.26
C MET A 1 -6.38 0.30 28.60
N TYR A 2 -6.26 1.58 28.98
CA TYR A 2 -6.92 2.74 28.33
C TYR A 2 -6.34 3.17 26.96
N SER A 3 -5.63 2.28 26.26
CA SER A 3 -4.79 2.63 25.09
C SER A 3 -5.51 2.52 23.75
N LEU A 4 -6.38 1.51 23.56
CA LEU A 4 -7.00 1.25 22.25
C LEU A 4 -8.21 2.15 21.97
N VAL A 5 -9.04 2.41 23.00
CA VAL A 5 -10.29 3.17 22.85
C VAL A 5 -10.01 4.64 22.51
N ASN A 6 -9.05 5.28 23.19
CA ASN A 6 -8.63 6.64 22.89
C ASN A 6 -7.99 6.77 21.51
N LEU A 7 -7.22 5.75 21.09
CA LEU A 7 -6.68 5.68 19.73
C LEU A 7 -7.82 5.60 18.70
N ILE A 8 -8.81 4.73 18.88
CA ILE A 8 -9.96 4.61 17.96
C ILE A 8 -10.74 5.93 17.85
N VAL A 9 -10.93 6.66 18.96
CA VAL A 9 -11.62 7.98 18.96
C VAL A 9 -10.78 9.03 18.22
N LEU A 10 -9.48 9.13 18.49
CA LEU A 10 -8.56 10.05 17.79
C LEU A 10 -8.47 9.74 16.29
N LEU A 11 -8.43 8.46 15.92
CA LEU A 11 -8.37 7.99 14.54
C LEU A 11 -9.67 8.22 13.77
N ARG A 12 -10.82 8.28 14.44
CA ARG A 12 -12.11 8.66 13.81
C ARG A 12 -12.23 10.15 13.52
N LEU A 13 -11.42 11.00 14.18
CA LEU A 13 -11.51 12.45 14.09
C LEU A 13 -10.35 13.09 13.30
N SER A 14 -9.18 12.45 13.24
CA SER A 14 -8.00 12.98 12.54
C SER A 14 -7.69 12.23 11.26
N LYS A 15 -7.55 12.96 10.15
CA LYS A 15 -7.05 12.44 8.87
C LYS A 15 -5.55 12.09 8.89
N LYS A 16 -4.83 12.52 9.93
CA LYS A 16 -3.38 12.38 10.09
C LYS A 16 -3.05 11.74 11.44
N ILE A 17 -2.19 10.73 11.41
CA ILE A 17 -1.75 9.98 12.58
C ILE A 17 -0.27 10.23 12.77
N TYR A 18 0.11 10.67 13.96
CA TYR A 18 1.51 10.80 14.35
C TYR A 18 1.87 9.58 15.19
N LEU A 19 2.70 8.70 14.63
CA LEU A 19 3.16 7.49 15.31
C LEU A 19 4.56 7.70 15.89
N PRO A 20 4.83 7.28 17.15
CA PRO A 20 6.16 7.28 17.71
C PRO A 20 7.17 6.56 16.80
N GLY A 21 8.32 7.20 16.56
CA GLY A 21 9.37 6.65 15.70
C GLY A 21 9.21 6.93 14.20
N TYR A 22 8.09 7.49 13.74
CA TYR A 22 7.88 7.95 12.36
C TYR A 22 8.07 9.46 12.27
N SER A 23 8.88 9.93 11.31
CA SER A 23 9.19 11.35 11.15
C SER A 23 8.05 12.15 10.48
N PHE A 24 7.12 11.48 9.82
CA PHE A 24 6.04 12.10 9.06
C PHE A 24 4.69 11.49 9.43
N PRO A 25 3.59 12.26 9.36
CA PRO A 25 2.27 11.74 9.67
C PRO A 25 1.79 10.75 8.60
N ILE A 26 1.07 9.72 9.06
CA ILE A 26 0.36 8.77 8.21
C ILE A 26 -1.04 9.30 7.95
N ASN A 27 -1.42 9.39 6.68
CA ASN A 27 -2.72 9.90 6.26
C ASN A 27 -3.65 8.72 5.98
N LEU A 28 -4.83 8.72 6.62
CA LEU A 28 -5.89 7.74 6.38
C LEU A 28 -7.14 8.42 5.84
N ARG A 29 -7.88 7.71 4.99
CA ARG A 29 -9.18 8.17 4.49
C ARG A 29 -10.29 7.81 5.49
N PRO A 30 -11.20 8.74 5.85
CA PRO A 30 -12.35 8.42 6.68
C PRO A 30 -13.30 7.46 5.94
N LYS A 31 -14.06 6.65 6.71
CA LYS A 31 -15.05 5.68 6.18
C LYS A 31 -14.47 4.68 5.15
N SER A 32 -13.16 4.44 5.18
CA SER A 32 -12.44 3.49 4.33
C SER A 32 -11.94 2.28 5.13
N THR A 33 -11.31 1.33 4.45
CA THR A 33 -10.61 0.19 5.09
C THR A 33 -9.24 0.58 5.69
N ASP A 34 -8.76 1.81 5.44
CA ASP A 34 -7.43 2.26 5.86
C ASP A 34 -7.19 2.12 7.37
N LEU A 35 -8.23 2.34 8.19
CA LEU A 35 -8.14 2.20 9.64
C LEU A 35 -7.94 0.73 10.08
N LEU A 36 -8.60 -0.21 9.39
CA LEU A 36 -8.43 -1.63 9.68
C LEU A 36 -7.01 -2.07 9.28
N THR A 37 -6.57 -1.69 8.09
CA THR A 37 -5.19 -1.96 7.61
C THR A 37 -4.14 -1.33 8.52
N PHE A 38 -4.40 -0.13 9.05
CA PHE A 38 -3.54 0.50 10.04
C PHE A 38 -3.40 -0.34 11.31
N HIS A 39 -4.50 -0.88 11.83
CA HIS A 39 -4.44 -1.76 13.00
C HIS A 39 -3.67 -3.05 12.71
N GLN A 40 -3.91 -3.69 11.56
CA GLN A 40 -3.16 -4.89 11.15
C GLN A 40 -1.65 -4.66 11.18
N ILE A 41 -1.19 -3.56 10.61
CA ILE A 41 0.23 -3.29 10.43
C ILE A 41 0.87 -2.74 11.71
N PHE A 42 0.29 -1.72 12.33
CA PHE A 42 0.95 -0.99 13.43
C PHE A 42 0.50 -1.44 14.82
N THR A 43 -0.69 -2.02 14.97
CA THR A 43 -1.20 -2.51 16.26
C THR A 43 -0.95 -4.01 16.42
N PHE A 44 -1.36 -4.81 15.44
CA PHE A 44 -1.23 -6.27 15.46
C PHE A 44 0.11 -6.75 14.93
N LYS A 45 0.90 -5.86 14.31
CA LYS A 45 2.27 -6.12 13.88
C LYS A 45 2.38 -7.33 12.95
N GLU A 46 1.44 -7.49 12.00
CA GLU A 46 1.40 -8.64 11.08
C GLU A 46 2.67 -8.79 10.22
N TYR A 47 3.42 -7.69 10.00
CA TYR A 47 4.71 -7.71 9.29
C TYR A 47 5.94 -7.83 10.20
N ASN A 48 5.78 -8.08 11.50
CA ASN A 48 6.90 -8.31 12.42
C ASN A 48 7.47 -9.72 12.25
N ILE A 49 8.15 -9.93 11.13
CA ILE A 49 8.83 -11.16 10.76
C ILE A 49 10.32 -11.05 11.08
N HIS A 50 10.93 -12.16 11.50
CA HIS A 50 12.36 -12.22 11.71
C HIS A 50 13.06 -12.62 10.41
N LEU A 51 13.83 -11.69 9.83
CA LEU A 51 14.67 -11.98 8.67
C LEU A 51 16.08 -12.34 9.14
N ARG A 52 16.70 -13.32 8.47
CA ARG A 52 18.08 -13.73 8.74
C ARG A 52 19.07 -12.58 8.47
N ASP A 53 18.84 -11.86 7.37
CA ASP A 53 19.68 -10.77 6.89
C ASP A 53 18.83 -9.51 6.67
N GLU A 54 19.43 -8.33 6.81
CA GLU A 54 18.76 -7.07 6.47
C GLU A 54 18.54 -6.97 4.95
N PRO A 55 17.29 -6.80 4.47
CA PRO A 55 17.02 -6.68 3.06
C PRO A 55 17.63 -5.38 2.51
N LYS A 56 18.35 -5.48 1.39
CA LYS A 56 18.82 -4.30 0.64
C LYS A 56 17.75 -3.74 -0.29
N PHE A 57 16.75 -4.57 -0.62
CA PHE A 57 15.73 -4.29 -1.61
C PHE A 57 14.41 -4.95 -1.20
N ILE A 58 13.30 -4.22 -1.32
CA ILE A 58 11.95 -4.67 -0.95
C ILE A 58 10.98 -4.26 -2.05
N ILE A 59 10.14 -5.19 -2.49
CA ILE A 59 9.01 -4.93 -3.38
C ILE A 59 7.72 -5.07 -2.57
N ASP A 60 6.95 -3.98 -2.45
CA ASP A 60 5.59 -3.96 -1.90
C ASP A 60 4.58 -3.98 -3.07
N ALA A 61 4.18 -5.18 -3.48
CA ALA A 61 3.30 -5.40 -4.63
C ALA A 61 1.83 -5.44 -4.17
N GLY A 62 1.10 -4.34 -4.40
CA GLY A 62 -0.21 -4.08 -3.79
C GLY A 62 -0.10 -3.15 -2.59
N ALA A 63 0.74 -2.10 -2.71
CA ALA A 63 1.10 -1.22 -1.61
C ALA A 63 -0.10 -0.44 -1.02
N ASN A 64 -1.24 -0.40 -1.70
CA ASN A 64 -2.47 0.27 -1.27
C ASN A 64 -2.19 1.75 -0.95
N ILE A 65 -2.43 2.22 0.29
CA ILE A 65 -2.11 3.58 0.72
C ILE A 65 -0.68 3.73 1.29
N GLY A 66 0.15 2.70 1.20
CA GLY A 66 1.55 2.70 1.62
C GLY A 66 1.84 2.38 3.08
N LEU A 67 0.90 1.77 3.82
CA LEU A 67 1.15 1.47 5.25
C LEU A 67 2.25 0.43 5.46
N ALA A 68 2.27 -0.64 4.66
CA ALA A 68 3.30 -1.67 4.72
C ALA A 68 4.65 -1.12 4.22
N THR A 69 4.62 -0.42 3.09
CA THR A 69 5.73 0.40 2.58
C THR A 69 6.38 1.28 3.67
N LEU A 70 5.60 2.03 4.45
CA LEU A 70 6.13 2.86 5.56
C LEU A 70 6.69 2.02 6.71
N TYR A 71 6.04 0.91 7.05
CA TYR A 71 6.55 -0.02 8.05
C TYR A 71 7.93 -0.57 7.64
N PHE A 72 8.09 -0.99 6.38
CA PHE A 72 9.37 -1.47 5.86
C PHE A 72 10.41 -0.36 5.79
N ASN A 73 10.02 0.86 5.41
CA ASN A 73 10.92 2.01 5.41
C ASN A 73 11.50 2.29 6.80
N LYS A 74 10.67 2.19 7.83
CA LYS A 74 11.06 2.42 9.21
C LYS A 74 12.00 1.33 9.74
N ASN A 75 11.71 0.06 9.46
CA ASN A 75 12.47 -1.08 9.98
C ASN A 75 13.73 -1.37 9.17
N TYR A 76 13.72 -1.05 7.87
CA TYR A 76 14.82 -1.30 6.92
C TYR A 76 15.18 -0.01 6.17
N SER A 77 15.63 1.00 6.92
CA SER A 77 15.89 2.35 6.40
C SER A 77 16.98 2.43 5.31
N LYS A 78 17.83 1.41 5.22
CA LYS A 78 18.85 1.27 4.16
C LYS A 78 18.33 0.55 2.91
N ALA A 79 17.18 -0.09 2.98
CA ALA A 79 16.61 -0.80 1.84
C ALA A 79 16.08 0.17 0.79
N LYS A 80 16.28 -0.14 -0.49
CA LYS A 80 15.51 0.45 -1.59
C LYS A 80 14.13 -0.22 -1.63
N ILE A 81 13.06 0.56 -1.55
CA ILE A 81 11.68 0.06 -1.51
C ILE A 81 10.96 0.46 -2.78
N ILE A 82 10.40 -0.51 -3.49
CA ILE A 82 9.56 -0.31 -4.66
C ILE A 82 8.12 -0.59 -4.24
N ALA A 83 7.27 0.43 -4.24
CA ALA A 83 5.86 0.30 -3.91
C ALA A 83 5.02 0.36 -5.19
N ILE A 84 4.26 -0.70 -5.44
CA ILE A 84 3.48 -0.88 -6.65
C ILE A 84 2.01 -0.92 -6.25
N GLU A 85 1.19 -0.01 -6.78
CA GLU A 85 -0.25 0.02 -6.51
C GLU A 85 -1.02 0.37 -7.79
N PRO A 86 -1.93 -0.50 -8.25
CA PRO A 86 -2.65 -0.27 -9.50
C PRO A 86 -3.82 0.73 -9.36
N GLU A 87 -4.53 0.76 -8.22
CA GLU A 87 -5.75 1.58 -8.11
C GLU A 87 -5.42 3.05 -7.84
N LYS A 88 -6.07 3.94 -8.60
CA LYS A 88 -5.78 5.38 -8.62
C LYS A 88 -5.91 6.07 -7.26
N ALA A 89 -6.98 5.83 -6.52
CA ALA A 89 -7.21 6.50 -5.23
C ALA A 89 -6.26 5.98 -4.14
N ASN A 90 -5.94 4.69 -4.15
CA ASN A 90 -4.93 4.07 -3.30
C ASN A 90 -3.54 4.63 -3.63
N PHE A 91 -3.16 4.64 -4.91
CA PHE A 91 -1.87 5.17 -5.38
C PHE A 91 -1.68 6.64 -4.97
N LYS A 92 -2.72 7.47 -5.09
CA LYS A 92 -2.66 8.87 -4.65
C LYS A 92 -2.39 9.01 -3.14
N MET A 93 -2.94 8.10 -2.33
CA MET A 93 -2.64 8.08 -0.90
C MET A 93 -1.23 7.56 -0.61
N LEU A 94 -0.77 6.56 -1.35
CA LEU A 94 0.62 6.08 -1.31
C LEU A 94 1.61 7.21 -1.60
N GLU A 95 1.35 8.04 -2.61
CA GLU A 95 2.14 9.25 -2.90
C GLU A 95 2.18 10.20 -1.69
N ILE A 96 1.01 10.52 -1.13
CA ILE A 96 0.90 11.44 0.02
C ILE A 96 1.69 10.92 1.23
N ASN A 97 1.59 9.62 1.50
CA ASN A 97 2.24 8.98 2.65
C ASN A 97 3.75 8.78 2.45
N SER A 98 4.19 8.58 1.20
CA SER A 98 5.58 8.24 0.90
C SER A 98 6.45 9.43 0.46
N LYS A 99 5.86 10.57 0.07
CA LYS A 99 6.55 11.72 -0.57
C LYS A 99 7.83 12.23 0.10
N ASN A 100 7.98 12.03 1.41
CA ASN A 100 9.13 12.53 2.17
C ASN A 100 10.25 11.50 2.37
N HIS A 101 10.13 10.30 1.80
CA HIS A 101 11.09 9.21 1.96
C HIS A 101 11.87 8.98 0.67
N LYS A 102 13.18 9.19 0.71
CA LYS A 102 14.04 9.16 -0.48
C LYS A 102 14.32 7.76 -1.04
N ASN A 103 14.16 6.73 -0.22
CA ASN A 103 14.41 5.34 -0.57
C ASN A 103 13.13 4.58 -0.97
N ILE A 104 12.01 5.28 -1.17
CA ILE A 104 10.74 4.70 -1.63
C ILE A 104 10.47 5.19 -3.06
N PHE A 105 10.25 4.25 -3.98
CA PHE A 105 9.99 4.50 -5.39
C PHE A 105 8.61 3.95 -5.73
N LEU A 106 7.78 4.76 -6.40
CA LEU A 106 6.36 4.48 -6.57
C LEU A 106 6.05 4.14 -8.03
N HIS A 107 5.30 3.07 -8.26
CA HIS A 107 4.82 2.68 -9.58
C HIS A 107 3.31 2.45 -9.58
N LYS A 108 2.57 3.27 -10.34
CA LYS A 108 1.14 3.04 -10.58
C LYS A 108 0.96 1.96 -11.66
N ARG A 109 1.25 0.72 -11.29
CA ARG A 109 1.28 -0.46 -12.17
C ARG A 109 0.77 -1.68 -11.42
N ALA A 110 0.70 -2.82 -12.09
CA ALA A 110 0.45 -4.11 -11.47
C ALA A 110 1.64 -5.05 -11.69
N LEU A 111 2.08 -5.75 -10.65
CA LEU A 111 3.14 -6.74 -10.80
C LEU A 111 2.63 -7.95 -11.60
N SER A 112 3.39 -8.37 -12.60
CA SER A 112 3.09 -9.54 -13.43
C SER A 112 4.38 -10.25 -13.85
N ASN A 113 4.27 -11.49 -14.34
CA ASN A 113 5.36 -12.20 -15.00
C ASN A 113 5.56 -11.78 -16.46
N GLN A 114 4.70 -10.90 -16.99
CA GLN A 114 4.78 -10.36 -18.35
C GLN A 114 4.72 -8.83 -18.32
N ALA A 115 5.62 -8.20 -19.05
CA ALA A 115 5.70 -6.74 -19.16
C ALA A 115 4.64 -6.18 -20.11
N ASN A 116 4.23 -4.93 -19.88
CA ASN A 116 3.36 -4.15 -20.77
C ASN A 116 1.98 -4.76 -21.08
N LEU A 117 1.49 -5.70 -20.27
CA LEU A 117 0.10 -6.12 -20.34
C LEU A 117 -0.80 -4.95 -19.92
N VAL A 118 -1.87 -4.73 -20.69
CA VAL A 118 -2.93 -3.82 -20.29
C VAL A 118 -3.88 -4.59 -19.38
N LEU A 119 -3.99 -4.14 -18.13
CA LEU A 119 -4.75 -4.79 -17.08
C LEU A 119 -5.86 -3.87 -16.58
N ASN A 120 -7.08 -4.39 -16.57
CA ASN A 120 -8.22 -3.74 -15.95
C ASN A 120 -8.12 -3.88 -14.42
N VAL A 121 -8.27 -2.76 -13.72
CA VAL A 121 -8.47 -2.73 -12.28
C VAL A 121 -9.97 -2.87 -12.03
N VAL A 122 -10.35 -3.98 -11.42
CA VAL A 122 -11.76 -4.33 -11.18
C VAL A 122 -12.09 -4.17 -9.71
N ASP A 123 -13.17 -3.44 -9.43
CA ASP A 123 -13.77 -3.41 -8.10
C ASP A 123 -14.69 -4.63 -7.91
N LYS A 124 -14.31 -5.54 -7.00
CA LYS A 124 -15.13 -6.72 -6.65
C LYS A 124 -16.19 -6.42 -5.57
N GLY A 125 -16.36 -5.16 -5.17
CA GLY A 125 -17.33 -4.74 -4.16
C GLY A 125 -16.83 -4.88 -2.72
N TYR A 126 -15.56 -5.25 -2.52
CA TYR A 126 -14.99 -5.36 -1.19
C TYR A 126 -14.50 -4.02 -0.63
N ARG A 127 -14.69 -2.86 -1.28
CA ARG A 127 -14.10 -1.54 -0.91
C ARG A 127 -12.60 -1.45 -1.24
N ASN A 128 -11.87 -0.52 -0.61
CA ASN A 128 -10.53 -0.07 -1.03
C ASN A 128 -9.42 -1.13 -1.03
N TRP A 129 -9.59 -2.26 -0.34
CA TRP A 129 -8.67 -3.41 -0.34
C TRP A 129 -9.00 -4.49 -1.40
N GLY A 130 -10.10 -4.33 -2.14
CA GLY A 130 -10.74 -5.40 -2.90
C GLY A 130 -10.47 -5.38 -4.40
N PHE A 131 -9.57 -4.53 -4.86
CA PHE A 131 -9.30 -4.36 -6.29
C PHE A 131 -8.49 -5.53 -6.81
N VAL A 132 -8.88 -6.04 -7.99
CA VAL A 132 -8.20 -7.16 -8.66
C VAL A 132 -7.83 -6.74 -10.06
N THR A 133 -6.62 -7.10 -10.51
CA THR A 133 -6.16 -6.86 -11.88
C THR A 133 -6.49 -8.04 -12.77
N GLN A 134 -7.03 -7.78 -13.96
CA GLN A 134 -7.38 -8.79 -14.96
C GLN A 134 -6.96 -8.36 -16.36
N ILE A 135 -6.56 -9.31 -17.20
CA ILE A 135 -6.20 -9.05 -18.59
C ILE A 135 -7.43 -8.55 -19.35
N GLU A 136 -7.25 -7.53 -20.17
CA GLU A 136 -8.30 -7.02 -21.05
C GLU A 136 -8.83 -8.15 -21.97
N GLY A 137 -10.14 -8.36 -22.00
CA GLY A 137 -10.79 -9.41 -22.81
C GLY A 137 -11.34 -10.62 -22.03
N SER A 138 -11.07 -10.76 -20.73
CA SER A 138 -11.66 -11.82 -19.91
C SER A 138 -12.99 -11.38 -19.26
N LEU A 139 -14.11 -11.84 -19.84
CA LEU A 139 -15.51 -11.83 -19.35
C LEU A 139 -16.25 -10.48 -19.23
N SER A 140 -17.42 -10.41 -19.86
CA SER A 140 -18.43 -9.35 -19.74
C SER A 140 -19.13 -9.34 -18.37
N HIS A 141 -19.41 -8.14 -17.83
CA HIS A 141 -20.09 -7.81 -16.54
C HIS A 141 -19.22 -7.52 -15.30
N GLN A 142 -18.02 -6.95 -15.47
CA GLN A 142 -17.20 -6.52 -14.32
C GLN A 142 -17.16 -5.00 -14.14
N ASN A 143 -17.15 -4.51 -12.90
CA ASN A 143 -17.01 -3.09 -12.58
C ASN A 143 -15.54 -2.65 -12.73
N ILE A 144 -15.14 -2.31 -13.96
CA ILE A 144 -13.81 -1.79 -14.26
C ILE A 144 -13.75 -0.33 -13.80
N VAL A 145 -12.80 -0.02 -12.92
CA VAL A 145 -12.64 1.33 -12.33
C VAL A 145 -11.40 2.06 -12.84
N ASP A 146 -10.43 1.35 -13.40
CA ASP A 146 -9.21 1.90 -13.99
C ASP A 146 -8.54 0.88 -14.91
N THR A 147 -7.52 1.33 -15.65
CA THR A 147 -6.65 0.46 -16.45
C THR A 147 -5.20 0.86 -16.20
N VAL A 148 -4.32 -0.14 -16.01
CA VAL A 148 -2.88 0.07 -15.79
C VAL A 148 -2.06 -0.88 -16.64
N GLN A 149 -0.80 -0.51 -16.87
CA GLN A 149 0.17 -1.44 -17.44
C GLN A 149 0.77 -2.32 -16.36
N SER A 150 1.12 -3.55 -16.71
CA SER A 150 1.94 -4.39 -15.86
C SER A 150 3.39 -3.90 -15.77
N ILE A 151 4.09 -4.41 -14.77
CA ILE A 151 5.54 -4.33 -14.60
C ILE A 151 6.05 -5.69 -14.11
N THR A 152 7.24 -6.07 -14.54
CA THR A 152 7.93 -7.31 -14.13
C THR A 152 8.99 -7.02 -13.09
N ILE A 153 9.46 -8.06 -12.39
CA ILE A 153 10.58 -7.90 -11.45
C ILE A 153 11.84 -7.43 -12.19
N ASP A 154 12.11 -7.99 -13.37
CA ASP A 154 13.29 -7.66 -14.20
C ASP A 154 13.33 -6.18 -14.64
N GLU A 155 12.18 -5.52 -14.78
CA GLU A 155 12.09 -4.09 -15.10
C GLU A 155 12.37 -3.18 -13.88
N ILE A 156 12.36 -3.74 -12.67
CA ILE A 156 12.44 -3.00 -11.41
C ILE A 156 13.83 -3.11 -10.76
N ILE A 157 14.45 -4.30 -10.86
CA ILE A 157 15.73 -4.62 -10.20
C ILE A 157 16.94 -4.01 -10.91
#